data_AF-A0A1I4FER4-F1
#
_entry.id   AF-A0A1I4FER4-F1
#
_cell.length_a   1.000
_cell.length_b   1.000
_cell.length_c   1.000
_cell.angle_alpha   90.00
_cell.angle_beta   90.00
_cell.angle_gamma   90.00
#
_symmetry.space_group_name_H-M   'P 1'
#
loop_
_entity.id
_entity.type
_entity.pdbx_description
1 polymer ?
#
loop_
_entity_poly.entity_id
_entity_poly.type
_entity_poly.pdbx_seq_one_letter_code
_entity_poly.pdbx_strand_id
1 'polypeptide(L)'
;MNARHFDGKAVVARGLLSLAAVFGVYNPSGRSYLHWVFSGFDWIWLKIAVGALLYAILAILWQTTRSVLGRAGVVLVIIFWLAATMAASRFLGPTRFDLTVLSVWGLIAVAAVFTAGLSYPHLHHRLGGIVHTEEVQK
;
A
#
# COMPACT_ATOMS: atom_id res chain seq x y z
N MET A 1 0.38 -30.04 9.88
CA MET A 1 0.19 -28.57 9.91
C MET A 1 -0.93 -28.22 8.94
N ASN A 2 -2.08 -27.76 9.44
CA ASN A 2 -3.23 -27.44 8.57
C ASN A 2 -2.87 -26.27 7.66
N ALA A 3 -2.81 -26.51 6.35
CA ALA A 3 -2.63 -25.47 5.35
C ALA A 3 -3.81 -24.49 5.44
N ARG A 4 -3.59 -23.33 6.07
CA ARG A 4 -4.61 -22.27 6.13
C ARG A 4 -5.07 -21.94 4.71
N HIS A 5 -6.39 -21.96 4.52
CA HIS A 5 -7.03 -21.56 3.26
C HIS A 5 -6.56 -20.15 2.89
N PHE A 6 -6.25 -19.94 1.61
CA PHE A 6 -6.06 -18.60 1.09
C PHE A 6 -7.40 -17.90 1.17
N ASP A 7 -7.51 -16.96 2.10
CA ASP A 7 -8.72 -16.21 2.30
C ASP A 7 -8.61 -14.90 1.51
N GLY A 8 -9.39 -14.76 0.46
CA GLY A 8 -9.48 -13.51 -0.30
C GLY A 8 -9.82 -12.31 0.59
N LYS A 9 -10.52 -12.55 1.71
CA LYS A 9 -10.80 -11.53 2.73
C LYS A 9 -9.51 -10.99 3.36
N ALA A 10 -8.48 -11.83 3.54
CA ALA A 10 -7.20 -11.39 4.07
C ALA A 10 -6.44 -10.48 3.09
N VAL A 11 -6.52 -10.76 1.78
CA VAL A 11 -5.95 -9.87 0.76
C VAL A 11 -6.68 -8.54 0.74
N VAL A 12 -8.02 -8.56 0.79
CA VAL A 12 -8.84 -7.35 0.86
C VAL A 12 -8.52 -6.55 2.12
N ALA A 13 -8.41 -7.19 3.29
CA ALA A 13 -8.07 -6.52 4.54
C ALA A 13 -6.69 -5.83 4.47
N ARG A 14 -5.68 -6.48 3.88
CA ARG A 14 -4.36 -5.89 3.63
C ARG A 14 -4.43 -4.73 2.65
N GLY A 15 -5.28 -4.84 1.64
CA GLY A 15 -5.59 -3.77 0.69
C GLY A 15 -6.19 -2.55 1.37
N LEU A 16 -7.23 -2.75 2.18
CA LEU A 16 -7.86 -1.69 2.95
C LEU A 16 -6.92 -1.07 3.97
N LEU A 17 -6.09 -1.86 4.65
CA LEU A 17 -5.05 -1.35 5.54
C LEU A 17 -4.04 -0.47 4.79
N SER A 18 -3.56 -0.94 3.63
CA SER A 18 -2.61 -0.19 2.80
C SER A 18 -3.20 1.11 2.28
N LEU A 19 -4.46 1.08 1.85
CA LEU A 19 -5.21 2.27 1.44
C LEU A 19 -5.38 3.23 2.63
N ALA A 20 -5.83 2.74 3.78
CA ALA A 20 -6.03 3.56 4.97
C ALA A 20 -4.71 4.22 5.43
N ALA A 21 -3.58 3.51 5.37
CA ALA A 21 -2.28 4.06 5.71
C ALA A 21 -1.86 5.17 4.72
N VAL A 22 -1.95 4.92 3.41
CA VAL A 22 -1.54 5.87 2.38
C VAL A 22 -2.45 7.11 2.35
N PHE A 23 -3.78 6.92 2.31
CA PHE A 23 -4.76 8.00 2.33
C PHE A 23 -4.85 8.71 3.69
N GLY A 24 -4.48 8.01 4.77
CA GLY A 24 -4.35 8.57 6.11
C GLY A 24 -3.22 9.59 6.21
N VAL A 25 -2.10 9.38 5.52
CA VAL A 25 -1.03 10.39 5.41
C VAL A 25 -1.49 11.56 4.55
N TYR A 26 -1.89 11.28 3.31
CA TYR A 26 -2.28 12.31 2.35
C TYR A 26 -3.48 11.88 1.53
N ASN A 27 -4.45 12.78 1.38
CA ASN A 27 -5.49 12.65 0.37
C ASN A 27 -5.88 14.00 -0.20
N PRO A 28 -6.32 14.06 -1.47
CA PRO A 28 -6.66 15.33 -2.12
C PRO A 28 -7.97 15.96 -1.62
N SER A 29 -8.76 15.25 -0.80
CA SER A 29 -10.01 15.79 -0.25
C SER A 29 -9.82 16.73 0.93
N GLY A 30 -8.57 16.94 1.36
CA GLY A 30 -8.22 17.86 2.45
C GLY A 30 -8.35 17.25 3.85
N ARG A 31 -8.60 15.94 3.97
CA ARG A 31 -8.86 15.26 5.25
C ARG A 31 -7.82 14.20 5.54
N SER A 32 -6.57 14.59 5.79
CA SER A 32 -5.48 13.66 6.11
C SER A 32 -4.61 14.15 7.25
N TYR A 33 -3.70 13.30 7.73
CA TYR A 33 -2.75 13.65 8.76
C TYR A 33 -1.92 14.88 8.39
N LEU A 34 -1.43 14.98 7.15
CA LEU A 34 -0.71 16.17 6.69
C LEU A 34 -1.58 17.44 6.80
N HIS A 35 -2.83 17.39 6.34
CA HIS A 35 -3.74 18.53 6.47
C HIS A 35 -3.97 18.92 7.93
N TRP A 36 -4.10 17.95 8.83
CA TRP A 36 -4.27 18.19 10.26
C TRP A 36 -3.01 18.78 10.90
N VAL A 37 -1.81 18.34 10.50
CA VAL A 37 -0.54 18.92 10.97
C VAL A 37 -0.42 20.38 10.55
N PHE A 38 -0.79 20.71 9.31
CA PHE A 38 -0.70 22.08 8.79
C PHE A 38 -1.84 23.02 9.23
N SER A 39 -2.89 22.51 9.89
CA SER A 39 -4.02 23.33 10.31
C SER A 39 -3.79 24.14 11.61
N GLY A 40 -2.61 24.06 12.24
CA GLY A 40 -2.27 24.79 13.47
C GLY A 40 -1.47 23.98 14.49
N PHE A 41 -1.18 24.56 15.65
CA PHE A 41 -0.37 23.94 16.72
C PHE A 41 -1.17 23.25 17.83
N ASP A 42 -2.49 23.28 17.77
CA ASP A 42 -3.33 22.61 18.76
C ASP A 42 -3.08 21.11 18.80
N TRP A 43 -3.15 20.52 20.00
CA TRP A 43 -2.99 19.07 20.22
C TRP A 43 -1.67 18.49 19.70
N ILE A 44 -0.57 19.25 19.78
CA ILE A 44 0.74 18.84 19.23
C ILE A 44 1.19 17.44 19.65
N TRP A 45 0.99 17.07 20.93
CA TRP A 45 1.34 15.74 21.43
C TRP A 45 0.52 14.63 20.77
N LEU A 46 -0.77 14.87 20.53
CA LEU A 46 -1.64 13.92 19.83
C LEU A 46 -1.24 13.80 18.36
N LYS A 47 -0.89 14.91 17.69
CA LYS A 47 -0.37 14.89 16.32
C LYS A 47 0.90 14.06 16.23
N ILE A 48 1.87 14.28 17.12
CA ILE A 48 3.10 13.49 17.17
C ILE A 48 2.80 11.99 17.38
N ALA A 49 1.91 11.65 18.31
CA ALA A 49 1.56 10.25 18.57
C ALA A 49 0.91 9.56 17.35
N VAL A 50 -0.06 10.22 16.70
CA VAL A 50 -0.71 9.70 15.48
C VAL A 50 0.29 9.62 14.32
N GLY A 51 1.17 10.61 14.18
CA GLY A 51 2.23 10.62 13.18
C GLY A 51 3.23 9.48 13.36
N ALA A 52 3.64 9.22 14.60
CA ALA A 52 4.52 8.09 14.93
C ALA A 52 3.86 6.75 14.62
N LEU A 53 2.57 6.59 14.94
CA LEU A 53 1.80 5.39 14.61
C LEU A 53 1.70 5.18 13.09
N LEU A 54 1.34 6.22 12.32
CA LEU A 54 1.27 6.16 10.86
C LEU A 54 2.64 5.84 10.24
N TYR A 55 3.70 6.48 10.74
CA TYR A 55 5.06 6.19 10.32
C TYR A 55 5.46 4.74 10.59
N ALA A 56 5.18 4.21 11.78
CA ALA A 56 5.46 2.82 12.12
C ALA A 56 4.76 1.84 11.17
N ILE A 57 3.46 2.07 10.88
CA ILE A 57 2.71 1.26 9.93
C ILE A 57 3.36 1.29 8.54
N LEU A 58 3.67 2.49 8.02
CA LEU A 58 4.30 2.63 6.69
C LEU A 58 5.70 2.03 6.64
N ALA A 59 6.49 2.16 7.71
CA ALA A 59 7.82 1.59 7.81
C ALA A 59 7.75 0.06 7.72
N ILE A 60 6.81 -0.57 8.42
CA ILE A 60 6.56 -2.01 8.35
C ILE A 60 6.15 -2.40 6.91
N LEU A 61 5.15 -1.72 6.33
CA LEU A 61 4.69 -1.99 4.96
C LEU A 61 5.83 -1.89 3.95
N TRP A 62 6.64 -0.85 4.04
CA TRP A 62 7.78 -0.62 3.17
C TRP A 62 8.89 -1.65 3.36
N GLN A 63 9.21 -2.00 4.61
CA GLN A 63 10.21 -3.02 4.90
C GLN A 63 9.79 -4.38 4.36
N THR A 64 8.55 -4.83 4.64
CA THR A 64 8.01 -6.09 4.13
C THR A 64 7.97 -6.10 2.60
N THR A 65 7.56 -5.00 1.97
CA THR A 65 7.53 -4.92 0.52
C THR A 65 8.93 -5.02 -0.09
N ARG A 66 9.93 -4.34 0.49
CA ARG A 66 11.31 -4.40 -0.01
C ARG A 66 11.95 -5.77 0.22
N SER A 67 11.73 -6.40 1.37
CA SER A 67 12.33 -7.70 1.68
C SER A 67 11.76 -8.82 0.81
N VAL A 68 10.48 -8.72 0.45
CA VAL A 68 9.78 -9.77 -0.28
C VAL A 68 9.80 -9.56 -1.80
N LEU A 69 9.43 -8.37 -2.26
CA LEU A 69 9.28 -8.10 -3.70
C LEU A 69 10.60 -7.70 -4.37
N GLY A 70 11.54 -7.14 -3.59
CA GLY A 70 12.74 -6.52 -4.14
C GLY A 70 12.44 -5.38 -5.10
N ARG A 71 13.48 -4.82 -5.73
CA ARG A 71 13.32 -3.70 -6.69
C ARG A 71 12.55 -4.11 -7.95
N ALA A 72 12.83 -5.30 -8.48
CA ALA A 72 12.20 -5.81 -9.70
C ALA A 72 10.70 -6.04 -9.51
N GLY A 73 10.28 -6.61 -8.37
CA GLY A 73 8.88 -6.82 -8.06
C GLY A 73 8.09 -5.52 -7.91
N VAL A 74 8.67 -4.50 -7.27
CA VAL A 74 8.04 -3.18 -7.17
C VAL A 74 7.83 -2.56 -8.56
N VAL A 75 8.85 -2.61 -9.43
CA VAL A 75 8.73 -2.12 -10.82
C VAL A 75 7.64 -2.87 -11.58
N LEU A 76 7.58 -4.20 -11.43
CA LEU A 76 6.55 -5.01 -12.08
C LEU A 76 5.13 -4.62 -11.62
N VAL A 77 4.92 -4.40 -10.33
CA VAL A 77 3.61 -3.94 -9.81
C VAL A 77 3.26 -2.55 -10.33
N ILE A 78 4.24 -1.64 -10.43
CA ILE A 78 4.03 -0.31 -11.01
C ILE A 78 3.61 -0.42 -12.48
N ILE A 79 4.31 -1.24 -13.28
CA ILE A 79 3.97 -1.47 -14.69
C ILE A 79 2.57 -2.08 -14.81
N PHE A 80 2.26 -3.09 -14.01
CA PHE A 80 0.93 -3.71 -13.98
C PHE A 80 -0.15 -2.68 -13.65
N TRP A 81 0.10 -1.82 -12.65
CA TRP A 81 -0.83 -0.78 -12.27
C TRP A 81 -1.04 0.24 -13.40
N LEU A 82 0.04 0.72 -14.02
CA LEU A 82 -0.04 1.63 -15.17
C LEU A 82 -0.84 1.01 -16.32
N ALA A 83 -0.56 -0.25 -16.66
CA ALA A 83 -1.30 -0.98 -17.68
C ALA A 83 -2.80 -1.11 -17.33
N ALA A 84 -3.13 -1.45 -16.08
CA ALA A 84 -4.50 -1.52 -15.60
C ALA A 84 -5.21 -0.16 -15.68
N THR A 85 -4.54 0.93 -15.30
CA THR A 85 -5.11 2.29 -15.43
C THR A 85 -5.33 2.70 -16.88
N MET A 86 -4.42 2.35 -17.79
CA MET A 86 -4.57 2.59 -19.23
C MET A 86 -5.69 1.76 -19.84
N ALA A 87 -5.86 0.51 -19.42
CA ALA A 87 -6.98 -0.31 -19.84
C ALA A 87 -8.31 0.26 -19.32
N ALA A 88 -8.36 0.65 -18.04
CA ALA A 88 -9.54 1.27 -17.44
C ALA A 88 -9.94 2.58 -18.14
N SER A 89 -8.98 3.43 -18.52
CA SER A 89 -9.29 4.70 -19.20
C SER A 89 -9.95 4.52 -20.57
N ARG A 90 -9.76 3.36 -21.22
CA ARG A 90 -10.50 3.03 -22.46
C ARG A 90 -11.99 2.81 -22.23
N PHE A 91 -12.38 2.33 -21.05
CA PHE A 91 -13.78 2.06 -20.70
C PHE A 91 -14.45 3.26 -20.01
N LEU A 92 -13.71 4.03 -19.22
CA LEU A 92 -14.24 5.21 -18.50
C LEU A 92 -14.29 6.49 -19.37
N GLY A 93 -13.72 6.44 -20.58
CA GLY A 93 -13.65 7.59 -21.50
C GLY A 93 -12.47 8.53 -21.22
N PRO A 94 -12.08 9.37 -22.19
CA PRO A 94 -10.88 10.23 -22.11
C PRO A 94 -10.99 11.41 -21.12
N THR A 95 -11.99 11.42 -20.25
CA THR A 95 -12.33 12.59 -19.45
C THR A 95 -11.67 12.56 -18.07
N ARG A 96 -10.77 13.54 -17.90
CA ARG A 96 -10.25 14.13 -16.64
C ARG A 96 -8.99 13.46 -16.06
N PHE A 97 -7.88 13.60 -16.78
CA PHE A 97 -6.54 13.70 -16.15
C PHE A 97 -6.39 15.06 -15.44
N ASP A 98 -7.26 15.33 -14.46
CA ASP A 98 -7.03 16.42 -13.51
C ASP A 98 -5.92 15.99 -12.54
N LEU A 99 -5.16 16.95 -12.00
CA LEU A 99 -4.10 16.70 -11.03
C LEU A 99 -4.63 15.96 -9.80
N THR A 100 -5.86 16.29 -9.38
CA THR A 100 -6.58 15.59 -8.30
C THR A 100 -6.73 14.11 -8.62
N VAL A 101 -7.24 13.79 -9.81
CA VAL A 101 -7.47 12.41 -10.24
C VAL A 101 -6.15 11.65 -10.33
N LEU A 102 -5.12 12.26 -10.94
CA LEU A 102 -3.79 11.66 -11.05
C LEU A 102 -3.18 11.36 -9.67
N SER A 103 -3.34 12.26 -8.70
CA SER A 103 -2.84 12.05 -7.35
C SER A 103 -3.56 10.90 -6.64
N VAL A 104 -4.88 10.74 -6.81
CA VAL A 104 -5.62 9.58 -6.29
C VAL A 104 -5.11 8.29 -6.91
N TRP A 105 -4.92 8.24 -8.23
CA TRP A 105 -4.38 7.05 -8.91
C TRP A 105 -2.96 6.70 -8.45
N GLY A 106 -2.12 7.70 -8.19
CA GLY A 106 -0.79 7.52 -7.62
C GLY A 106 -0.83 6.94 -6.21
N LEU A 107 -1.72 7.42 -5.34
CA LEU A 107 -1.90 6.89 -3.99
C LEU A 107 -2.41 5.45 -4.02
N ILE A 108 -3.35 5.12 -4.91
CA ILE A 108 -3.82 3.74 -5.10
C ILE A 108 -2.67 2.86 -5.62
N ALA A 109 -1.80 3.37 -6.51
CA ALA A 109 -0.62 2.64 -6.98
C ALA A 109 0.28 2.22 -5.82
N VAL A 110 0.59 3.16 -4.91
CA VAL A 110 1.42 2.91 -3.73
C VAL A 110 0.74 1.88 -2.81
N ALA A 111 -0.56 2.02 -2.57
CA ALA A 111 -1.31 1.04 -1.78
C ALA A 111 -1.32 -0.35 -2.43
N ALA A 112 -1.42 -0.44 -3.76
CA ALA A 112 -1.37 -1.70 -4.50
C ALA A 112 0.00 -2.36 -4.37
N VAL A 113 1.10 -1.60 -4.41
CA VAL A 113 2.46 -2.08 -4.16
C VAL A 113 2.58 -2.68 -2.76
N PHE A 114 2.09 -2.00 -1.72
CA PHE A 114 2.09 -2.55 -0.36
C PHE A 114 1.23 -3.81 -0.22
N THR A 115 0.06 -3.81 -0.84
CA THR A 115 -0.85 -4.96 -0.82
C THR A 115 -0.23 -6.18 -1.48
N ALA A 116 0.45 -5.98 -2.61
CA ALA A 116 1.22 -7.02 -3.30
C ALA A 116 2.38 -7.52 -2.42
N GLY A 117 3.14 -6.61 -1.81
CA GLY A 117 4.21 -6.94 -0.86
C GLY A 117 3.75 -7.84 0.28
N LEU A 118 2.64 -7.49 0.93
CA LEU A 118 2.07 -8.27 2.04
C LEU A 118 1.47 -9.62 1.60
N SER A 119 0.99 -9.70 0.36
CA SER A 119 0.30 -10.89 -0.16
C SER A 119 1.25 -11.88 -0.84
N TYR A 120 2.40 -11.41 -1.33
CA TYR A 120 3.36 -12.22 -2.09
C TYR A 120 3.86 -13.46 -1.34
N PRO A 121 4.24 -13.44 -0.03
CA PRO A 121 4.76 -14.63 0.64
C PRO A 121 3.74 -15.78 0.66
N HIS A 122 2.45 -15.42 0.79
CA HIS A 122 1.36 -16.38 0.81
C HIS A 122 1.11 -16.99 -0.59
N LEU A 123 1.26 -16.19 -1.64
CA LEU A 123 1.16 -16.64 -3.03
C LEU A 123 2.37 -17.50 -3.40
N HIS A 124 3.58 -17.05 -3.08
CA HIS A 124 4.83 -17.74 -3.36
C HIS A 124 4.88 -19.12 -2.68
N HIS A 125 4.50 -19.19 -1.40
CA HIS A 125 4.40 -20.46 -0.68
C HIS A 125 3.45 -21.44 -1.36
N ARG A 126 2.34 -20.96 -1.94
CA ARG A 126 1.36 -21.84 -2.59
C ARG A 126 1.77 -22.27 -3.98
N LEU A 127 2.30 -21.36 -4.79
CA LEU A 127 2.66 -21.63 -6.17
C LEU A 127 3.99 -22.39 -6.27
N GLY A 128 4.96 -22.04 -5.43
CA GLY A 128 6.30 -22.61 -5.46
C GLY A 128 6.56 -23.69 -4.41
N GLY A 129 5.72 -23.82 -3.37
CA GLY A 129 5.98 -24.71 -2.24
C GLY A 129 7.14 -24.27 -1.35
N ILE A 130 7.72 -23.10 -1.59
CA ILE A 130 8.90 -22.57 -0.88
C ILE A 130 8.41 -21.69 0.28
N VAL A 131 8.84 -22.02 1.50
CA VAL A 131 8.62 -21.21 2.69
C VAL A 131 9.73 -20.18 2.78
N HIS A 132 9.39 -18.88 2.75
CA HIS A 132 10.34 -17.85 3.13
C HIS A 132 10.48 -17.85 4.66
N THR A 133 11.59 -18.39 5.15
CA THR A 133 12.02 -18.25 6.54
C THR A 133 13.01 -17.09 6.62
N GLU A 134 12.76 -16.12 7.52
CA GLU A 134 13.80 -15.16 7.88
C GLU A 134 14.94 -15.90 8.60
N GLU A 135 16.16 -15.79 8.09
CA GLU A 135 17.34 -16.22 8.82
C GLU A 135 17.59 -15.25 9.97
N VAL A 136 17.40 -15.71 11.20
CA VAL A 136 17.82 -14.96 12.39
C VAL A 136 19.35 -15.08 12.47
N GLN A 137 20.07 -14.10 11.93
CA GLN A 137 21.50 -13.96 12.22
C GLN A 137 21.65 -13.56 13.69
N LYS A 138 22.26 -14.45 14.47
CA LYS A 138 22.62 -14.24 15.88
C LYS A 138 23.75 -13.22 16.02
#